data_AF-A0A2D0BNZ8-F1
#
_entry.id   AF-A0A2D0BNZ8-F1
#
_cell.length_a   1.000
_cell.length_b   1.000
_cell.length_c   1.000
_cell.angle_alpha   90.00
_cell.angle_beta   90.00
_cell.angle_gamma   90.00
#
_symmetry.space_group_name_H-M   'P 1'
#
loop_
_entity.id
_entity.type
_entity.pdbx_description
1 polymer ?
#
loop_
_entity_poly.entity_id
_entity_poly.type
_entity_poly.pdbx_seq_one_letter_code
_entity_poly.pdbx_strand_id
1 'polypeptide(L)' 'MTRYEENFKQMIVELNQTGRSVRGLAKEYGLSEVTIYKWKNLYLPDQSTGLTGKEVAELRKENARLNEELEILKKA' A
#
# COMPACT_ATOMS: atom_id res chain seq x y z
N MET A 1 -12.37 5.92 11.50
CA MET A 1 -11.75 5.07 10.46
C MET A 1 -11.17 3.85 11.19
N THR A 2 -11.68 2.64 10.94
CA THR A 2 -11.22 1.44 11.66
C THR A 2 -9.78 1.16 11.28
N ARG A 3 -8.87 1.18 12.26
CA ARG A 3 -7.46 0.88 12.03
C ARG A 3 -7.27 -0.62 12.19
N TYR A 4 -7.01 -1.30 11.09
CA TYR A 4 -6.64 -2.71 11.10
C TYR A 4 -5.13 -2.85 11.33
N GLU A 5 -4.76 -3.89 12.07
CA GLU A 5 -3.36 -4.26 12.28
C GLU A 5 -2.68 -4.65 10.97
N GLU A 6 -1.39 -4.39 10.88
CA GLU A 6 -0.64 -4.57 9.64
C GLU A 6 -0.61 -6.03 9.17
N ASN A 7 -0.34 -6.95 10.10
CA ASN A 7 -0.31 -8.38 9.85
C ASN A 7 -1.67 -8.89 9.35
N PHE A 8 -2.77 -8.32 9.85
CA PHE A 8 -4.11 -8.69 9.40
C PHE A 8 -4.36 -8.28 7.95
N LYS A 9 -3.94 -7.07 7.55
CA LYS A 9 -4.07 -6.62 6.16
C LYS A 9 -3.26 -7.49 5.21
N GLN A 10 -2.02 -7.83 5.59
CA GLN A 10 -1.14 -8.69 4.80
C GLN A 10 -1.74 -10.09 4.64
N MET A 11 -2.21 -10.70 5.72
CA MET A 11 -2.91 -11.99 5.68
C MET A 11 -4.08 -11.97 4.67
N ILE A 12 -4.91 -10.92 4.67
CA ILE A 12 -6.04 -10.81 3.72
C ILE A 12 -5.55 -10.72 2.27
N VAL A 13 -4.45 -10.00 2.01
CA VAL A 13 -3.85 -9.92 0.67
C VAL A 13 -3.24 -11.26 0.24
N GLU A 14 -2.52 -11.95 1.12
CA GLU A 14 -1.96 -13.29 0.88
C GLU A 14 -3.06 -14.30 0.56
N LEU A 15 -4.15 -14.31 1.33
CA LEU A 15 -5.31 -15.15 1.05
C LEU A 15 -5.90 -14.85 -0.32
N ASN A 16 -5.97 -13.57 -0.74
CA ASN A 16 -6.42 -13.23 -2.08
C ASN A 16 -5.48 -13.79 -3.17
N GLN A 17 -4.17 -13.78 -2.95
CA GLN A 17 -3.19 -14.34 -3.89
C GLN A 17 -3.31 -15.87 -4.05
N THR A 18 -3.85 -16.59 -3.06
CA THR A 18 -4.15 -18.03 -3.18
C THR A 18 -5.38 -18.35 -4.05
N GLY A 19 -6.04 -17.33 -4.61
CA GLY A 19 -7.21 -17.48 -5.50
C GLY A 19 -8.56 -17.22 -4.82
N ARG A 20 -8.57 -16.86 -3.52
CA ARG A 20 -9.80 -16.46 -2.82
C ARG A 20 -10.31 -15.15 -3.40
N SER A 21 -11.59 -15.07 -3.78
CA SER A 21 -12.17 -13.86 -4.35
C SER A 21 -12.27 -12.72 -3.34
N VAL A 22 -12.14 -11.47 -3.80
CA VAL A 22 -12.29 -10.27 -2.96
C VAL A 22 -13.67 -10.26 -2.28
N ARG A 23 -14.73 -10.60 -3.01
CA ARG A 23 -16.10 -10.71 -2.47
C ARG A 23 -16.20 -11.77 -1.36
N GLY A 24 -15.55 -12.92 -1.53
CA GLY A 24 -15.54 -13.98 -0.52
C GLY A 24 -14.87 -13.52 0.77
N LEU A 25 -13.68 -12.92 0.64
CA LEU A 25 -12.94 -12.36 1.78
C LEU A 25 -13.69 -11.21 2.46
N ALA A 26 -14.33 -10.34 1.67
CA ALA A 26 -15.16 -9.25 2.20
C ALA A 26 -16.29 -9.77 3.09
N LYS A 27 -17.00 -10.82 2.62
CA LYS A 27 -18.07 -11.46 3.37
C LYS A 27 -17.56 -12.19 4.61
N GLU A 28 -16.48 -12.96 4.47
CA GLU A 28 -15.91 -13.80 5.55
C GLU A 28 -15.38 -12.97 6.72
N TYR A 29 -14.70 -11.86 6.42
CA TYR A 29 -14.02 -11.04 7.43
C TYR A 29 -14.77 -9.74 7.78
N GLY A 30 -16.00 -9.56 7.28
CA GLY A 30 -16.80 -8.35 7.54
C GLY A 30 -16.16 -7.07 7.01
N LEU A 31 -15.46 -7.16 5.88
CA LEU A 31 -14.76 -6.05 5.23
C LEU A 31 -15.55 -5.54 4.02
N SER A 32 -15.33 -4.29 3.64
CA SER A 32 -15.76 -3.83 2.31
C SER A 32 -14.79 -4.34 1.23
N GLU A 33 -15.30 -4.66 0.04
CA GLU A 33 -14.45 -5.02 -1.11
C GLU A 33 -13.43 -3.89 -1.40
N VAL A 34 -13.85 -2.63 -1.26
CA VAL A 34 -13.00 -1.44 -1.43
C VAL A 34 -11.81 -1.44 -0.46
N THR A 35 -12.02 -1.85 0.79
CA THR A 35 -10.93 -1.97 1.78
C THR A 35 -9.87 -2.97 1.32
N ILE A 36 -10.30 -4.11 0.79
CA ILE A 36 -9.40 -5.16 0.31
C ILE A 36 -8.63 -4.68 -0.92
N TYR A 37 -9.28 -4.02 -1.88
CA TYR A 37 -8.59 -3.43 -3.04
C TYR A 37 -7.55 -2.38 -2.63
N LYS A 38 -7.85 -1.54 -1.63
CA LYS A 38 -6.87 -0.59 -1.09
C LYS A 38 -5.64 -1.30 -0.53
N TRP A 39 -5.82 -2.41 0.20
CA TRP A 39 -4.69 -3.19 0.70
C TRP A 39 -3.92 -3.86 -0.42
N LYS A 40 -4.60 -4.43 -1.42
CA LYS A 40 -3.91 -4.97 -2.60
C LYS A 40 -3.02 -3.93 -3.26
N ASN A 41 -3.50 -2.72 -3.49
CA ASN A 41 -2.68 -1.64 -4.08
C ASN A 41 -1.54 -1.19 -3.16
N LEU A 42 -1.69 -1.36 -1.85
CA LEU A 42 -0.67 -0.99 -0.87
C LEU A 42 0.47 -2.02 -0.82
N TYR A 43 0.15 -3.31 -0.91
CA TYR A 43 1.11 -4.39 -0.68
C TYR A 43 1.54 -5.15 -1.92
N LEU A 44 0.74 -5.13 -2.99
CA LEU A 44 1.10 -5.80 -4.23
C LEU A 44 1.76 -4.81 -5.20
N PRO A 45 2.76 -5.26 -5.98
CA PRO A 45 3.31 -4.47 -7.05
C PRO A 45 2.24 -4.07 -8.05
N ASP A 46 2.22 -2.81 -8.43
CA ASP A 46 1.45 -2.35 -9.57
C ASP A 46 2.06 -2.92 -10.86
N GLN A 47 1.22 -3.35 -11.81
CA GLN A 47 1.68 -4.03 -13.02
C GLN A 47 2.48 -3.11 -13.96
N SER A 48 2.22 -1.80 -13.93
CA SER A 48 2.87 -0.82 -14.80
C SER A 48 4.20 -0.32 -14.23
N THR A 49 4.26 -0.14 -12.91
CA THR A 49 5.44 0.43 -12.24
C THR A 49 6.33 -0.63 -11.59
N GLY A 50 5.81 -1.82 -11.32
CA GLY A 50 6.49 -2.86 -10.55
C GLY A 50 6.67 -2.53 -9.06
N LEU A 51 6.14 -1.40 -8.60
CA LEU A 51 6.29 -0.92 -7.23
C LEU A 51 4.98 -1.08 -6.46
N THR A 52 5.11 -1.37 -5.17
CA THR A 52 4.00 -1.33 -4.21
C THR A 52 3.66 0.11 -3.83
N GLY A 53 2.42 0.34 -3.40
CA GLY A 53 2.03 1.65 -2.86
C GLY A 53 2.90 2.12 -1.69
N LYS A 54 3.45 1.18 -0.89
CA LYS A 54 4.40 1.49 0.18
C LYS A 54 5.74 2.02 -0.35
N GLU A 55 6.34 1.34 -1.33
CA GLU A 55 7.61 1.77 -1.92
C GLU A 55 7.46 3.15 -2.58
N VAL A 56 6.35 3.39 -3.28
CA VAL A 56 6.05 4.70 -3.86
C VAL A 56 5.96 5.79 -2.78
N ALA A 57 5.35 5.50 -1.63
CA ALA A 57 5.25 6.46 -0.53
C ALA A 57 6.63 6.79 0.08
N GLU A 58 7.48 5.78 0.30
CA GLU A 58 8.83 5.99 0.81
C GLU A 58 9.71 6.76 -0.19
N LEU A 59 9.65 6.42 -1.48
CA LEU A 59 10.36 7.16 -2.53
C LEU A 59 9.93 8.63 -2.62
N ARG A 60 8.64 8.92 -2.46
CA ARG A 60 8.14 10.30 -2.43
C ARG A 60 8.66 11.07 -1.22
N LYS A 61 8.69 10.43 -0.05
CA LYS A 61 9.21 11.03 1.17
C LYS A 61 10.70 11.34 1.06
N GLU A 62 11.47 10.41 0.50
CA GLU A 62 12.90 10.61 0.30
C GLU A 62 13.18 11.70 -0.75
N ASN A 63 12.44 11.74 -1.85
CA ASN A 63 12.54 12.84 -2.82
C ASN A 63 12.23 14.21 -2.21
N ALA A 64 11.23 14.28 -1.31
CA ALA A 64 10.92 15.54 -0.62
C ALA A 64 12.09 16.00 0.27
N ARG A 65 12.70 15.07 1.01
CA ARG A 65 13.88 15.33 1.85
C ARG A 65 15.07 15.83 1.03
N LEU A 66 15.37 15.14 -0.08
CA LEU A 66 16.47 15.51 -0.97
C LEU A 66 16.26 16.87 -1.63
N ASN A 67 15.02 17.19 -2.04
CA ASN A 67 14.70 18.50 -2.58
C ASN A 67 14.90 19.62 -1.55
N GLU A 68 14.53 19.39 -0.28
CA GLU A 68 14.78 20.35 0.80
C GLU A 68 16.29 20.58 1.01
N GLU A 69 17.08 19.50 1.04
CA GLU A 69 18.54 19.58 1.14
C GLU A 69 19.17 20.36 -0.04
N LEU A 70 18.72 20.10 -1.26
CA LEU A 70 19.18 20.82 -2.45
C LEU A 70 18.85 22.33 -2.39
N GLU A 71 17.68 22.70 -1.88
CA GLU A 71 17.28 24.11 -1.76
C GLU A 71 18.08 24.86 -0.68
N ILE A 72 18.50 24.17 0.38
CA ILE A 72 19.42 24.74 1.38
C ILE A 72 20.81 24.96 0.75
N LEU A 73 21.34 23.95 0.05
CA LEU A 73 22.66 24.02 -0.58
C LEU A 73 22.77 25.11 -1.65
N LYS A 74 21.71 25.33 -2.44
CA LYS A 74 21.70 26.39 -3.47
C LYS A 74 21.68 27.81 -2.90
N LYS A 75 21.23 27.99 -1.65
CA LYS A 75 21.10 29.29 -0.99
C LYS A 75 22.33 29.66 -0.16
N ALA A 76 23.21 28.70 0.12
CA ALA A 76 24.51 28.90 0.75
C ALA A 76 25.56 29.31 -0.29
#